data_AF-A0A957WUE8-F1
#
_entry.id   AF-A0A957WUE8-F1
#
_cell.length_a   1.000
_cell.length_b   1.000
_cell.length_c   1.000
_cell.angle_alpha   90.00
_cell.angle_beta   90.00
_cell.angle_gamma   90.00
#
_symmetry.space_group_name_H-M   'P 1'
#
loop_
_entity.id
_entity.type
_entity.pdbx_description
1 polymer ?
#
loop_
_entity_poly.entity_id
_entity_poly.type
_entity_poly.pdbx_seq_one_letter_code
_entity_poly.pdbx_strand_id
1 'polypeptide(L)'
;MSNHPLAKTLRDVFNEANPAPLQPGDRRYVDCTAVRGNDDAVKQLLNRITWSDELATTQLFTGHRGCGKSTELLRLQKRLEQVNYAVIYFEADDVIDVEDVVYSD
;
A
#
# COMPACT_ATOMS: atom_id res chain seq x y z
N MET A 1 -15.39 -3.60 17.44
CA MET A 1 -16.37 -3.64 16.33
C MET A 1 -16.68 -2.21 15.94
N SER A 2 -16.23 -1.72 14.77
CA SER A 2 -16.57 -0.37 14.34
C SER A 2 -18.03 -0.35 13.85
N ASN A 3 -18.84 0.45 14.53
CA ASN A 3 -20.28 0.53 14.34
C ASN A 3 -20.59 1.43 13.14
N HIS A 4 -20.30 0.95 11.92
CA HIS A 4 -20.72 1.66 10.72
C HIS A 4 -22.19 1.31 10.43
N PRO A 5 -23.10 2.30 10.41
CA PRO A 5 -24.48 2.04 10.01
C PRO A 5 -24.51 1.44 8.61
N LEU A 6 -25.28 0.37 8.42
CA LEU A 6 -25.44 -0.24 7.10
C LEU A 6 -26.16 0.74 6.17
N ALA A 7 -25.63 0.90 4.96
CA ALA A 7 -26.26 1.67 3.89
C ALA A 7 -27.68 1.12 3.60
N LYS A 8 -28.65 2.02 3.40
CA LYS A 8 -30.05 1.64 3.13
C LYS A 8 -30.46 1.95 1.70
N THR A 9 -29.73 2.83 1.02
CA THR A 9 -29.99 3.23 -0.36
C THR A 9 -28.71 3.15 -1.21
N LEU A 10 -28.85 3.11 -2.54
CA LEU A 10 -27.72 3.20 -3.46
C LEU A 10 -26.95 4.51 -3.31
N ARG A 11 -27.63 5.61 -2.94
CA ARG A 11 -26.99 6.89 -2.66
C ARG A 11 -26.07 6.80 -1.44
N ASP A 12 -26.50 6.09 -0.39
CA ASP A 12 -25.67 5.86 0.80
C ASP A 12 -24.44 5.04 0.43
N VAL A 13 -24.60 3.99 -0.38
CA VAL A 13 -23.47 3.18 -0.87
C VAL A 13 -22.50 4.03 -1.67
N PHE A 14 -22.98 4.84 -2.61
CA PHE A 14 -22.13 5.69 -3.45
C PHE A 14 -21.32 6.69 -2.61
N ASN A 15 -21.97 7.32 -1.63
CA ASN A 15 -21.30 8.32 -0.78
C ASN A 15 -20.29 7.69 0.19
N GLU A 16 -20.49 6.44 0.61
CA GLU A 16 -19.58 5.76 1.54
C GLU A 16 -18.51 4.91 0.86
N ALA A 17 -18.67 4.60 -0.44
CA ALA A 17 -17.69 3.86 -1.22
C ALA A 17 -16.50 4.76 -1.59
N ASN A 18 -15.62 5.02 -0.62
CA ASN A 18 -14.37 5.74 -0.83
C ASN A 18 -13.19 4.77 -1.07
N PRO A 19 -12.61 4.72 -2.28
CA PRO A 19 -11.51 3.82 -2.63
C PRO A 19 -10.15 4.33 -2.12
N ALA A 20 -10.04 4.60 -0.82
CA ALA A 20 -8.79 4.94 -0.17
C ALA A 20 -7.94 3.69 0.15
N PRO A 21 -6.60 3.82 0.24
CA PRO A 21 -5.74 2.73 0.73
C PRO A 21 -6.21 2.22 2.10
N LEU A 22 -6.24 0.90 2.27
CA LEU A 22 -6.64 0.30 3.54
C LEU A 22 -5.46 0.27 4.51
N GLN A 23 -5.73 0.66 5.77
CA GLN A 23 -4.73 0.60 6.81
C GLN A 23 -4.44 -0.85 7.23
N PRO A 24 -3.22 -1.16 7.72
CA PRO A 24 -2.88 -2.52 8.09
C PRO A 24 -3.75 -3.08 9.24
N GLY A 25 -4.48 -4.16 8.97
CA GLY A 25 -5.44 -4.77 9.91
C GLY A 25 -6.87 -4.29 9.72
N ASP A 26 -7.15 -3.46 8.70
CA ASP A 26 -8.51 -3.11 8.33
C ASP A 26 -9.32 -4.36 7.93
N ARG A 27 -10.50 -4.52 8.53
CA ARG A 27 -11.42 -5.65 8.30
C ARG A 27 -11.93 -5.76 6.86
N ARG A 28 -11.81 -4.69 6.08
CA ARG A 28 -12.22 -4.65 4.66
C ARG A 28 -11.19 -5.30 3.74
N TYR A 29 -9.99 -5.59 4.23
CA TYR A 29 -8.96 -6.24 3.43
C TYR A 29 -9.39 -7.66 3.06
N VAL A 30 -9.30 -7.97 1.76
CA VAL A 30 -9.54 -9.31 1.23
C VAL A 30 -8.24 -9.81 0.64
N ASP A 31 -7.79 -10.98 1.09
CA ASP A 31 -6.61 -11.64 0.53
C ASP A 31 -6.95 -12.19 -0.86
N CYS A 32 -6.34 -11.60 -1.89
CA CYS A 32 -6.47 -12.00 -3.27
C CYS A 32 -5.27 -12.82 -3.79
N THR A 33 -4.36 -13.29 -2.94
CA THR A 33 -3.14 -14.00 -3.36
C THR A 33 -3.45 -15.20 -4.27
N ALA A 34 -4.47 -15.99 -3.95
CA ALA A 34 -4.88 -17.15 -4.75
C ALA A 34 -5.23 -16.80 -6.21
N VAL A 35 -5.71 -15.59 -6.47
CA VAL A 35 -6.09 -15.11 -7.81
C VAL A 35 -5.05 -14.18 -8.43
N ARG A 36 -3.95 -13.89 -7.71
CA ARG A 36 -2.84 -13.02 -8.11
C ARG A 36 -1.54 -13.81 -8.30
N GLY A 37 -1.64 -14.99 -8.91
CA GLY A 37 -0.48 -15.84 -9.19
C GLY A 37 0.02 -16.65 -7.98
N ASN A 38 -0.76 -16.71 -6.90
CA ASN A 38 -0.48 -17.52 -5.71
C ASN A 38 0.81 -17.13 -4.97
N ASP A 39 1.18 -15.85 -5.03
CA ASP A 39 2.34 -15.32 -4.31
C ASP A 39 1.99 -14.01 -3.56
N ASP A 40 2.49 -13.87 -2.33
CA ASP A 40 2.28 -12.68 -1.49
C ASP A 40 3.36 -11.65 -1.84
N ALA A 41 3.00 -10.68 -2.67
CA ALA A 41 3.91 -9.60 -3.10
C ALA A 41 4.54 -8.86 -1.91
N VAL A 42 3.81 -8.69 -0.79
CA VAL A 42 4.35 -8.05 0.42
C VAL A 42 5.43 -8.92 1.04
N LYS A 43 5.23 -10.24 1.09
CA LYS A 43 6.24 -11.18 1.60
C LYS A 43 7.49 -11.19 0.70
N GLN A 44 7.33 -11.14 -0.62
CA GLN A 44 8.46 -11.08 -1.54
C GLN A 44 9.30 -9.81 -1.35
N LEU A 45 8.64 -8.64 -1.25
CA LEU A 45 9.32 -7.37 -0.99
C LEU A 45 10.04 -7.37 0.37
N LEU A 46 9.36 -7.83 1.42
CA LEU A 46 9.94 -7.96 2.77
C LEU A 46 11.19 -8.83 2.75
N ASN A 47 11.13 -10.02 2.14
CA ASN A 47 12.27 -10.92 2.06
C ASN A 47 13.42 -10.29 1.28
N ARG A 48 13.13 -9.62 0.15
CA ARG A 48 14.17 -8.95 -0.64
C ARG A 48 14.89 -7.84 0.14
N ILE A 49 14.16 -7.07 0.96
CA ILE A 49 14.75 -6.01 1.79
C ILE A 49 15.53 -6.61 2.97
N THR A 50 14.98 -7.61 3.64
CA THR A 50 15.53 -8.14 4.90
C THR A 50 16.64 -9.17 4.74
N TRP A 51 16.71 -9.85 3.60
CA TRP A 51 17.74 -10.87 3.33
C TRP A 51 18.90 -10.34 2.49
N SER A 52 18.86 -9.09 2.05
CA SER A 52 19.96 -8.54 1.26
C SER A 52 21.14 -8.18 2.15
N ASP A 53 22.33 -8.65 1.76
CA ASP A 53 23.60 -8.20 2.35
C ASP A 53 24.04 -6.83 1.79
N GLU A 54 23.37 -6.31 0.76
CA GLU A 54 23.64 -4.99 0.19
C GLU A 54 23.08 -3.89 1.10
N LEU A 55 23.81 -2.77 1.18
CA LEU A 55 23.40 -1.62 2.00
C LEU A 55 22.11 -0.96 1.51
N ALA A 56 21.79 -1.09 0.22
CA ALA A 56 20.60 -0.48 -0.38
C ALA A 56 20.02 -1.41 -1.44
N THR A 57 18.69 -1.50 -1.45
CA THR A 57 17.94 -2.24 -2.47
C THR A 57 16.84 -1.37 -3.03
N THR A 58 16.54 -1.54 -4.32
CA THR A 58 15.47 -0.81 -5.00
C THR A 58 14.48 -1.81 -5.57
N GLN A 59 13.19 -1.62 -5.29
CA GLN A 59 12.13 -2.47 -5.84
C GLN A 59 11.11 -1.62 -6.59
N LEU A 60 10.75 -2.09 -7.79
CA LEU A 60 9.66 -1.54 -8.57
C LEU A 60 8.39 -2.34 -8.31
N PHE A 61 7.38 -1.71 -7.69
CA PHE A 61 6.08 -2.33 -7.44
C PHE A 61 4.98 -1.63 -8.26
N THR A 62 4.57 -2.27 -9.35
CA THR A 62 3.70 -1.67 -10.38
C THR A 62 2.35 -2.36 -10.50
N GLY A 63 1.43 -1.70 -11.21
CA GLY A 63 0.07 -2.18 -11.42
C GLY A 63 -0.90 -1.04 -11.72
N HIS A 64 -2.08 -1.37 -12.23
CA HIS A 64 -3.09 -0.38 -12.61
C HIS A 64 -3.57 0.49 -11.43
N ARG A 65 -4.13 1.67 -11.72
CA ARG A 65 -4.79 2.51 -10.71
C ARG A 65 -5.92 1.71 -10.05
N GLY A 66 -6.04 1.79 -8.72
CA GLY A 66 -7.08 1.08 -7.96
C GLY A 66 -6.84 -0.42 -7.74
N CYS A 67 -5.72 -1.02 -8.19
CA CYS A 67 -5.46 -2.44 -7.94
C CYS A 67 -5.00 -2.78 -6.50
N GLY A 68 -4.88 -1.76 -5.63
CA GLY A 68 -4.54 -1.93 -4.22
C GLY A 68 -3.06 -1.75 -3.85
N LYS A 69 -2.22 -1.19 -4.75
CA LYS A 69 -0.78 -1.02 -4.49
C LYS A 69 -0.47 -0.31 -3.17
N SER A 70 -1.08 0.84 -2.92
CA SER A 70 -0.85 1.60 -1.68
C SER A 70 -1.28 0.82 -0.44
N THR A 71 -2.38 0.05 -0.51
CA THR A 71 -2.78 -0.88 0.55
C THR A 71 -1.69 -1.92 0.84
N GLU A 72 -1.12 -2.51 -0.19
CA GLU A 72 -0.03 -3.50 -0.04
C GLU A 72 1.26 -2.87 0.50
N LEU A 73 1.59 -1.64 0.08
CA LEU A 73 2.74 -0.89 0.62
C LEU A 73 2.56 -0.53 2.11
N LEU A 74 1.35 -0.14 2.54
CA LEU A 74 1.06 0.08 3.97
C LEU A 74 1.17 -1.23 4.77
N ARG A 75 0.75 -2.37 4.21
CA ARG A 75 0.98 -3.69 4.83
C ARG A 75 2.46 -4.01 4.94
N LEU A 76 3.26 -3.69 3.92
CA LEU A 76 4.71 -3.84 3.93
C LEU A 76 5.36 -2.97 5.00
N GLN A 77 4.98 -1.69 5.09
CA GLN A 77 5.44 -0.77 6.13
C GLN A 77 5.29 -1.39 7.51
N LYS A 78 4.09 -1.86 7.87
CA LYS A 78 3.85 -2.48 9.19
C LYS A 78 4.74 -3.71 9.42
N ARG A 79 4.95 -4.56 8.41
CA ARG A 79 5.81 -5.75 8.54
C ARG A 79 7.28 -5.38 8.71
N LEU A 80 7.76 -4.34 8.02
CA LEU A 80 9.12 -3.81 8.15
C LEU A 80 9.36 -3.20 9.55
N GLU A 81 8.41 -2.40 10.04
CA GLU A 81 8.46 -1.83 11.40
C GLU A 81 8.51 -2.94 12.47
N GLN A 82 7.76 -4.03 12.28
CA GLN A 82 7.78 -5.20 13.18
C GLN A 82 9.13 -5.93 13.22
N VAL A 83 9.97 -5.77 12.19
CA VAL A 83 11.34 -6.30 12.15
C VAL A 83 12.40 -5.20 12.31
N ASN A 84 12.03 -4.12 13.00
CA ASN A 84 12.90 -3.02 13.44
C ASN A 84 13.46 -2.11 12.33
N TYR A 85 12.76 -1.99 11.20
CA TYR A 85 13.09 -0.96 10.21
C TYR A 85 12.34 0.34 10.52
N ALA A 86 13.04 1.47 10.39
CA ALA A 86 12.39 2.76 10.29
C ALA A 86 11.88 2.94 8.86
N VAL A 87 10.57 3.18 8.70
CA VAL A 87 9.93 3.32 7.38
C VAL A 87 9.47 4.76 7.20
N ILE A 88 9.87 5.36 6.07
CA ILE A 88 9.39 6.67 5.63
C ILE A 88 8.48 6.43 4.43
N TYR A 89 7.19 6.74 4.59
CA TYR A 89 6.18 6.60 3.55
C TYR A 89 5.71 7.99 3.11
N PHE A 90 5.69 8.22 1.81
CA PHE A 90 5.13 9.43 1.22
C PHE A 90 4.52 9.12 -0.14
N GLU A 91 3.43 9.82 -0.48
CA GLU A 91 2.84 9.79 -1.81
C GLU A 91 3.54 10.83 -2.68
N ALA A 92 3.99 10.41 -3.87
CA ALA A 92 4.77 11.27 -4.76
C ALA A 92 4.00 12.53 -5.16
N ASP A 93 2.69 12.40 -5.41
CA ASP A 93 1.82 13.51 -5.82
C ASP A 93 1.66 14.58 -4.71
N ASP A 94 1.88 14.21 -3.45
CA ASP A 94 1.78 15.14 -2.30
C ASP A 94 3.12 15.82 -1.97
N VAL A 95 4.24 15.28 -2.45
CA VAL A 95 5.60 15.72 -2.07
C VAL A 95 6.38 16.32 -3.24
N ILE A 96 6.12 15.86 -4.46
CA ILE A 96 6.76 16.37 -5.66
C ILE A 96 5.90 17.50 -6.19
N ASP A 97 6.28 18.75 -5.89
CA ASP A 97 5.81 19.86 -6.69
C ASP A 97 6.40 19.69 -8.10
N VAL A 98 5.55 19.34 -9.06
CA VAL A 98 5.95 19.13 -10.46
C VAL A 98 6.54 20.42 -11.04
N GLU A 99 6.20 21.59 -10.49
CA GLU A 99 6.74 22.89 -10.91
C GLU A 99 8.15 23.18 -10.35
N ASP A 100 8.59 22.44 -9.30
CA ASP A 100 9.87 22.67 -8.61
C ASP A 100 10.93 21.59 -8.93
N VAL A 101 10.71 20.80 -9.98
CA VAL A 101 11.69 19.85 -10.51
C VAL A 101 12.81 20.62 -11.21
N VAL A 102 13.81 21.02 -10.43
CA VAL A 102 15.09 21.51 -10.98
C VAL A 102 15.81 20.31 -11.58
N TYR A 103 15.79 20.21 -12.92
CA TYR A 103 16.69 19.32 -13.65
C TYR A 103 18.12 19.79 -13.37
N SER A 104 18.91 18.97 -12.66
CA SER A 104 20.36 19.12 -12.68
C SER A 104 20.88 18.43 -13.94
N ASP A 105 21.51 19.22 -14.83
CA ASP A 105 22.22 18.75 -16.04
C ASP A 105 23.18 17.58 -15.76
#